data_AF-A0A8T6MFI4-F1
#
_entry.id   AF-A0A8T6MFI4-F1
#
_cell.length_a   1.000
_cell.length_b   1.000
_cell.length_c   1.000
_cell.angle_alpha   90.00
_cell.angle_beta   90.00
_cell.angle_gamma   90.00
#
_symmetry.space_group_name_H-M   'P 1'
#
loop_
_entity.id
_entity.type
_entity.pdbx_description
1 polymer ?
#
loop_
_entity_poly.entity_id
_entity_poly.type
_entity_poly.pdbx_seq_one_letter_code
_entity_poly.pdbx_strand_id
1 'polypeptide(L)'
;MSGGHFDYNQYKIEEIANEIQDIINNNGKNIINSFGYDQYQNYPVEIINRFKLAVNTLRKAKAMVQRIDWLLSGDDGEESFLERWNEEVMPFYESDDLK
;
A
#
# COMPACT_ATOMS: atom_id res chain seq x y z
N MET A 1 4.03 -3.08 -24.86
CA MET A 1 3.90 -2.80 -23.41
C MET A 1 2.75 -1.83 -23.30
N SER A 2 1.65 -2.21 -22.63
CA SER A 2 0.56 -1.26 -22.35
C SER A 2 1.16 -0.16 -21.44
N GLY A 3 0.83 1.10 -21.67
CA GLY A 3 1.43 2.23 -20.95
C GLY A 3 0.93 2.42 -19.51
N GLY A 4 0.05 1.53 -19.01
CA GLY A 4 -0.76 1.77 -17.82
C GLY A 4 -1.77 2.90 -18.07
N HIS A 5 -3.03 2.70 -17.73
CA HIS A 5 -4.06 3.72 -17.88
C HIS A 5 -3.81 4.94 -16.97
N PHE A 6 -3.20 4.71 -15.80
CA PHE A 6 -2.89 5.73 -14.79
C PHE A 6 -1.40 6.04 -14.66
N ASP A 7 -0.61 5.89 -15.71
CA ASP A 7 0.85 6.16 -15.72
C ASP A 7 1.61 5.44 -14.59
N TYR A 8 1.18 4.23 -14.25
CA TYR A 8 1.77 3.42 -13.17
C TYR A 8 1.76 4.09 -11.78
N ASN A 9 0.94 5.11 -11.57
CA ASN A 9 0.89 5.87 -10.30
C ASN A 9 0.48 5.02 -9.10
N GLN A 10 -0.13 3.84 -9.30
CA GLN A 10 -0.39 2.89 -8.23
C GLN A 10 0.87 2.42 -7.50
N TYR A 11 2.04 2.39 -8.16
CA TYR A 11 3.29 2.08 -7.47
C TYR A 11 3.76 3.20 -6.56
N LYS A 12 3.44 4.46 -6.86
CA LYS A 12 3.71 5.59 -5.93
C LYS A 12 2.90 5.43 -4.64
N ILE A 13 1.67 4.91 -4.73
CA ILE A 13 0.86 4.59 -3.53
C ILE A 13 1.56 3.52 -2.68
N GLU A 14 2.11 2.49 -3.33
CA GLU A 14 2.87 1.43 -2.65
C GLU A 14 4.18 1.93 -2.05
N GLU A 15 4.93 2.79 -2.75
CA GLU A 15 6.14 3.44 -2.24
C GLU A 15 5.85 4.23 -0.97
N ILE A 16 4.80 5.08 -0.97
CA ILE A 16 4.38 5.82 0.23
C ILE A 16 4.02 4.86 1.37
N ALA A 17 3.28 3.77 1.08
CA ALA A 17 2.94 2.78 2.09
C ALA A 17 4.18 2.09 2.69
N ASN A 18 5.19 1.81 1.86
CA ASN A 18 6.45 1.21 2.30
C ASN A 18 7.27 2.18 3.14
N GLU A 19 7.38 3.44 2.74
CA GLU A 19 8.07 4.47 3.53
C GLU A 19 7.43 4.64 4.92
N ILE A 20 6.09 4.70 5.00
CA ILE A 20 5.39 4.77 6.28
C ILE A 20 5.62 3.50 7.10
N GLN A 21 5.63 2.33 6.46
CA GLN A 21 5.90 1.06 7.13
C GLN A 21 7.32 1.01 7.71
N ASP A 22 8.30 1.57 7.01
CA ASP A 22 9.67 1.67 7.49
C ASP A 22 9.76 2.59 8.71
N ILE A 23 9.08 3.73 8.69
CA ILE A 23 8.96 4.62 9.86
C ILE A 23 8.37 3.86 11.06
N ILE A 24 7.31 3.07 10.86
CA ILE A 24 6.72 2.23 11.93
C ILE A 24 7.74 1.21 12.46
N ASN A 25 8.44 0.51 11.57
CA ASN A 25 9.39 -0.54 11.92
C ASN A 25 10.60 0.01 12.68
N ASN A 26 10.94 1.27 12.42
CA ASN A 26 12.09 1.97 12.95
C ASN A 26 11.76 2.83 14.18
N ASN A 27 10.49 2.97 14.54
CA ASN A 27 10.06 3.77 15.69
C ASN A 27 10.70 3.28 17.00
N GLY A 28 11.33 4.19 17.72
CA GLY A 28 12.05 3.91 18.97
C GLY A 28 13.40 3.22 18.79
N LYS A 29 13.84 2.99 17.54
CA LYS A 29 15.17 2.45 17.25
C LYS A 29 16.13 3.57 16.89
N ASN A 30 17.37 3.41 17.34
CA ASN A 30 18.47 4.30 16.95
C ASN A 30 19.08 3.71 15.67
N ILE A 31 18.98 4.43 14.55
CA ILE A 31 19.36 3.94 13.22
C ILE A 31 20.40 4.87 12.64
N ILE A 32 21.49 4.30 12.14
CA ILE A 32 22.50 5.06 11.40
C ILE A 32 22.11 5.04 9.92
N ASN A 33 21.87 6.21 9.34
CA ASN A 33 21.59 6.32 7.91
C ASN A 33 22.84 6.07 7.07
N SER A 34 22.68 6.00 5.74
CA SER A 34 23.78 5.72 4.80
C SER A 34 24.92 6.75 4.81
N PHE A 35 24.72 7.89 5.46
CA PHE A 35 25.73 8.95 5.62
C PHE A 35 26.36 8.95 7.02
N GLY A 36 26.04 7.98 7.88
CA GLY A 36 26.62 7.84 9.22
C GLY A 36 25.94 8.67 10.31
N TYR A 37 24.79 9.29 10.03
CA TYR A 37 24.07 10.10 11.02
C TYR A 37 22.98 9.30 11.75
N ASP A 38 22.81 9.57 13.05
CA ASP A 38 21.70 9.04 13.84
C ASP A 38 20.37 9.60 13.34
N GLN A 39 19.45 8.69 13.06
CA GLN A 39 18.08 8.93 12.69
C GLN A 39 17.19 8.25 13.73
N TYR A 40 16.83 9.01 14.76
CA TYR A 40 15.95 8.56 15.83
C TYR A 40 14.59 9.25 15.74
N GLN A 41 13.53 8.45 15.62
CA GLN A 41 12.14 8.90 15.76
C GLN A 41 11.43 8.01 16.77
N ASN A 42 10.70 8.62 17.70
CA ASN A 42 9.94 7.88 18.72
C ASN A 42 8.57 8.52 18.94
N TYR A 43 7.62 8.11 18.12
CA TYR A 43 6.22 8.49 18.19
C TYR A 43 5.44 7.65 19.21
N PRO A 44 4.41 8.22 19.85
CA PRO A 44 3.54 7.49 20.74
C PRO A 44 2.69 6.45 19.99
N VAL A 45 2.23 5.44 20.72
CA VAL A 45 1.46 4.30 20.16
C VAL A 45 0.23 4.71 19.36
N GLU A 46 -0.45 5.80 19.77
CA GLU A 46 -1.63 6.30 19.06
C GLU A 46 -1.28 6.74 17.63
N ILE A 47 -0.16 7.45 17.45
CA ILE A 47 0.31 7.88 16.13
C ILE A 47 0.73 6.69 15.28
N ILE A 48 1.45 5.72 15.87
CA ILE A 48 1.82 4.48 15.18
C ILE A 48 0.58 3.70 14.72
N ASN A 49 -0.49 3.67 15.51
CA ASN A 49 -1.74 3.04 15.10
C ASN A 49 -2.40 3.77 13.92
N ARG A 50 -2.32 5.11 13.86
CA ARG A 50 -2.78 5.87 12.68
C ARG A 50 -1.93 5.57 11.44
N PHE A 51 -0.62 5.40 11.60
CA PHE A 51 0.25 5.01 10.48
C PHE A 51 -0.05 3.61 9.97
N LYS A 52 -0.29 2.63 10.87
CA LYS A 52 -0.71 1.28 10.49
C LYS A 52 -2.03 1.28 9.71
N LEU A 53 -2.99 2.10 10.13
CA LEU A 53 -4.24 2.30 9.41
C LEU A 53 -3.96 2.86 7.99
N ALA A 54 -3.13 3.90 7.89
CA ALA A 54 -2.77 4.49 6.60
C ALA A 54 -2.09 3.48 5.66
N VAL A 55 -1.11 2.70 6.14
CA VAL A 55 -0.44 1.65 5.34
C VAL A 55 -1.44 0.65 4.80
N ASN A 56 -2.38 0.19 5.64
CA ASN A 56 -3.41 -0.74 5.24
C ASN A 56 -4.34 -0.13 4.17
N THR A 57 -4.80 1.11 4.36
CA THR A 57 -5.64 1.83 3.40
C THR A 57 -4.94 2.05 2.05
N LEU A 58 -3.66 2.44 2.06
CA LEU A 58 -2.88 2.67 0.85
C LEU A 58 -2.69 1.37 0.04
N ARG A 59 -2.44 0.24 0.71
CA ARG A 59 -2.32 -1.06 0.05
C ARG A 59 -3.64 -1.51 -0.60
N LYS A 60 -4.77 -1.28 0.07
CA LYS A 60 -6.12 -1.49 -0.50
C LYS A 60 -6.32 -0.64 -1.75
N ALA A 61 -6.00 0.66 -1.66
CA ALA A 61 -6.12 1.58 -2.78
C ALA A 61 -5.24 1.15 -3.97
N LYS A 62 -3.99 0.74 -3.72
CA LYS A 62 -3.09 0.24 -4.77
C LYS A 62 -3.66 -1.00 -5.48
N ALA A 63 -4.18 -1.98 -4.73
CA ALA A 63 -4.76 -3.19 -5.31
C ALA A 63 -5.96 -2.86 -6.21
N MET A 64 -6.87 -2.01 -5.72
CA MET A 64 -8.03 -1.55 -6.49
C MET A 64 -7.63 -0.82 -7.78
N VAL A 65 -6.74 0.16 -7.67
CA VAL A 65 -6.27 0.93 -8.83
C VAL A 65 -5.58 0.02 -9.83
N GLN A 66 -4.79 -0.95 -9.38
CA GLN A 66 -4.13 -1.92 -10.27
C GLN A 66 -5.13 -2.74 -11.10
N ARG A 67 -6.23 -3.21 -10.48
CA ARG A 67 -7.27 -3.97 -11.22
C ARG A 67 -7.94 -3.11 -12.28
N ILE A 68 -8.28 -1.87 -11.92
CA ILE A 68 -8.93 -0.92 -12.82
C ILE A 68 -7.97 -0.54 -13.96
N ASP A 69 -6.69 -0.33 -13.66
CA ASP A 69 -5.64 0.02 -14.62
C ASP A 69 -5.51 -1.05 -15.72
N TRP A 70 -5.48 -2.33 -15.33
CA TRP A 70 -5.40 -3.44 -16.29
C TRP A 70 -6.65 -3.57 -17.15
N LEU A 71 -7.85 -3.43 -16.57
CA LEU A 71 -9.11 -3.46 -17.33
C LEU A 71 -9.15 -2.33 -18.38
N LEU A 72 -8.82 -1.10 -17.97
CA LEU A 72 -8.89 0.06 -18.86
C LEU A 72 -7.73 0.12 -19.89
N SER A 73 -6.63 -0.58 -19.62
CA SER A 73 -5.51 -0.75 -20.57
C SER A 73 -5.73 -1.90 -21.56
N GLY A 74 -6.78 -2.72 -21.35
CA GLY A 74 -7.04 -3.92 -22.13
C GLY A 74 -6.09 -5.09 -21.80
N ASP A 75 -5.37 -5.02 -20.69
CA ASP A 75 -4.52 -6.11 -20.19
C ASP A 75 -5.37 -7.20 -19.50
N ASP A 76 -6.53 -6.82 -18.95
CA ASP A 76 -7.55 -7.71 -18.41
C ASP A 76 -8.88 -7.56 -19.16
N GLY A 77 -9.60 -8.67 -19.30
CA GLY A 77 -11.02 -8.68 -19.63
C GLY A 77 -11.89 -8.57 -18.38
N GLU A 78 -13.19 -8.32 -18.55
CA GLU A 78 -14.15 -8.16 -17.45
C GLU A 78 -14.18 -9.38 -16.50
N GLU A 79 -14.11 -10.60 -17.03
CA GLU A 79 -14.09 -11.83 -16.23
C GLU A 79 -12.83 -11.89 -15.34
N SER A 80 -11.64 -11.68 -15.93
CA SER A 80 -10.38 -11.66 -15.18
C SER A 80 -10.33 -10.52 -14.16
N PHE A 81 -10.91 -9.37 -14.48
CA PHE A 81 -11.06 -8.27 -13.53
C PHE A 81 -11.86 -8.70 -12.30
N LEU A 82 -13.03 -9.32 -12.48
CA LEU A 82 -13.89 -9.74 -11.37
C LEU A 82 -13.27 -10.86 -10.53
N GLU A 83 -12.64 -11.85 -11.17
CA GLU A 83 -11.92 -12.93 -10.48
C GLU A 83 -10.82 -12.36 -9.59
N ARG A 84 -9.90 -11.57 -10.16
CA ARG A 84 -8.78 -11.00 -9.41
C ARG A 84 -9.21 -9.95 -8.40
N TRP A 85 -10.31 -9.23 -8.62
CA TRP A 85 -10.88 -8.35 -7.62
C TRP A 85 -11.31 -9.14 -6.38
N ASN A 86 -11.97 -10.28 -6.55
CA ASN A 86 -12.37 -11.12 -5.44
C ASN A 86 -11.18 -11.75 -4.71
N GLU A 87 -10.11 -12.10 -5.43
CA GLU A 87 -8.92 -12.70 -4.82
C GLU A 87 -8.02 -11.67 -4.12
N GLU A 88 -7.85 -10.48 -4.71
CA GLU A 88 -6.85 -9.51 -4.27
C GLU A 88 -7.44 -8.31 -3.52
N VAL A 89 -8.72 -7.98 -3.73
CA VAL A 89 -9.38 -6.80 -3.14
C VAL A 89 -10.42 -7.17 -2.09
N MET A 90 -11.25 -8.19 -2.29
CA MET A 90 -12.30 -8.54 -1.31
C MET A 90 -11.80 -9.01 0.08
N PRO A 91 -10.65 -9.72 0.22
CA PRO A 91 -10.18 -10.16 1.54
C PRO A 91 -9.92 -9.00 2.53
N PHE A 92 -9.71 -7.81 2.00
CA PHE A 92 -9.57 -6.58 2.78
C PHE A 92 -10.83 -6.13 3.50
N TYR A 93 -12.01 -6.57 3.05
CA TYR A 93 -13.31 -6.21 3.62
C TYR A 93 -13.83 -7.34 4.52
N GLU A 94 -13.63 -8.59 4.11
CA GLU A 94 -13.98 -9.76 4.94
C GLU A 94 -13.21 -9.77 6.27
N SER A 95 -12.00 -9.23 6.29
CA SER A 95 -11.18 -9.11 7.51
C SER A 95 -11.53 -7.91 8.40
N ASP A 96 -12.21 -6.88 7.87
CA ASP A 96 -12.65 -5.72 8.63
C ASP A 96 -14.06 -5.92 9.21
N ASP A 97 -14.92 -6.73 8.57
CA ASP A 97 -16.26 -7.10 9.06
C ASP A 97 -16.23 -8.16 10.20
N LEU A 98 -15.04 -8.65 10.58
CA LEU A 98 -14.82 -9.58 11.71
C LEU A 98 -14.31 -8.89 13.00
N LYS A 99 -14.38 -7.56 13.09
CA LYS A 99 -14.05 -6.78 14.30
C LYS A 99 -15.28 -6.10 14.89
#